data_AF-A0A6P5EHL4-F1
#
_entry.id   AF-A0A6P5EHL4-F1
#
_cell.length_a   1.000
_cell.length_b   1.000
_cell.length_c   1.000
_cell.angle_alpha   90.00
_cell.angle_beta   90.00
_cell.angle_gamma   90.00
#
_symmetry.space_group_name_H-M   'P 1'
#
loop_
_entity.id
_entity.type
_entity.pdbx_description
1 polymer ?
#
loop_
_entity_poly.entity_id
_entity_poly.type
_entity_poly.pdbx_seq_one_letter_code
_entity_poly.pdbx_strand_id
1 'polypeptide(L)'
;MQILHYGVNESYEPHFDYYRDNSEVKNTQQKDETRSECAVTGYAVNIVKGNALLVFNLNLDATPDERSLHGSCKVLDGEKWIATKYIHVGAFSATNATKSLAASSDVECTDEDDNCPRWAAIGECQRNPVFMAGTPDYYGACRKSCHIC
;
A
#
# COMPACT_ATOMS: atom_id res chain seq x y z
N MET A 1 -10.22 4.35 -4.77
CA MET A 1 -10.61 2.96 -4.42
C MET A 1 -11.31 2.41 -5.63
N GLN A 2 -11.05 1.15 -5.97
CA GLN A 2 -11.70 0.47 -7.09
C GLN A 2 -12.82 -0.41 -6.54
N ILE A 3 -14.02 -0.28 -7.08
CA ILE A 3 -15.17 -1.11 -6.72
C ILE A 3 -15.40 -2.11 -7.84
N LEU A 4 -15.51 -3.39 -7.49
CA LEU A 4 -15.80 -4.47 -8.42
C LEU A 4 -17.07 -5.19 -7.97
N HIS A 5 -17.93 -5.47 -8.92
CA HIS A 5 -19.15 -6.26 -8.77
C HIS A 5 -19.00 -7.51 -9.62
N TYR A 6 -19.37 -8.66 -9.06
CA TYR A 6 -19.41 -9.94 -9.75
C TYR A 6 -20.80 -10.55 -9.58
N GLY A 7 -21.45 -10.84 -10.69
CA GLY A 7 -22.66 -11.65 -10.78
C GLY A 7 -22.35 -13.15 -10.86
N VAL A 8 -23.41 -13.96 -10.97
CA VAL A 8 -23.30 -15.41 -11.08
C VAL A 8 -22.43 -15.81 -12.27
N ASN A 9 -21.52 -16.76 -12.04
CA ASN A 9 -20.49 -17.25 -12.96
C ASN A 9 -19.36 -16.27 -13.30
N GLU A 10 -19.36 -15.05 -12.79
CA GLU A 10 -18.24 -14.13 -12.97
C GLU A 10 -17.12 -14.44 -11.97
N SER A 11 -15.89 -14.39 -12.45
CA SER A 11 -14.64 -14.68 -11.73
C SER A 11 -13.58 -13.63 -12.04
N TYR A 12 -12.42 -13.74 -11.39
CA TYR A 12 -11.24 -12.98 -11.76
C TYR A 12 -10.04 -13.94 -11.78
N GLU A 13 -9.38 -14.04 -12.92
CA GLU A 13 -8.28 -14.97 -13.10
C GLU A 13 -7.09 -14.65 -12.18
N PRO A 14 -6.29 -15.65 -11.78
CA PRO A 14 -5.11 -15.43 -10.96
C PRO A 14 -4.14 -14.43 -11.59
N HIS A 15 -3.72 -13.44 -10.82
CA HIS A 15 -2.88 -12.33 -11.27
C HIS A 15 -2.06 -11.75 -10.12
N PHE A 16 -1.11 -10.90 -10.49
CA PHE A 16 -0.42 -10.02 -9.58
C PHE A 16 -0.98 -8.60 -9.69
N ASP A 17 -1.01 -7.88 -8.57
CA ASP A 17 -1.41 -6.47 -8.52
C ASP A 17 -0.27 -5.50 -8.89
N TYR A 18 0.96 -6.00 -9.01
CA TYR A 18 2.11 -5.20 -9.47
C TYR A 18 2.28 -5.32 -10.99
N TYR A 19 3.02 -4.38 -11.59
CA TYR A 19 3.32 -4.37 -13.02
C TYR A 19 4.20 -5.57 -13.44
N ARG A 20 3.60 -6.75 -13.62
CA ARG A 20 4.20 -7.87 -14.38
C ARG A 20 3.11 -8.83 -14.85
N ASP A 21 2.97 -8.95 -16.16
CA ASP A 21 1.79 -9.48 -16.83
C ASP A 21 1.88 -10.96 -17.24
N ASN A 22 2.58 -11.83 -16.49
CA ASN A 22 2.66 -13.26 -16.86
C ASN A 22 3.07 -14.16 -15.69
N SER A 23 2.13 -14.93 -15.13
CA SER A 23 2.45 -16.07 -14.25
C SER A 23 1.26 -17.00 -13.98
N GLU A 24 1.55 -18.29 -13.81
CA GLU A 24 0.59 -19.35 -13.46
C GLU A 24 0.62 -19.69 -11.96
N VAL A 25 -0.50 -20.20 -11.44
CA VAL A 25 -0.67 -20.61 -10.03
C VAL A 25 0.17 -21.83 -9.68
N LYS A 26 1.01 -21.71 -8.64
CA LYS A 26 1.72 -22.83 -8.01
C LYS A 26 1.44 -22.89 -6.52
N ASN A 27 0.45 -23.69 -6.13
CA ASN A 27 0.43 -24.56 -4.94
C ASN A 27 -1.00 -25.04 -4.61
N THR A 28 -1.12 -26.28 -4.12
CA THR A 28 -2.39 -26.96 -3.81
C THR A 28 -2.48 -27.20 -2.30
N GLN A 29 -3.64 -26.97 -1.68
CA GLN A 29 -3.94 -27.37 -0.30
C GLN A 29 -5.13 -28.35 -0.24
N GLN A 30 -5.26 -29.02 0.90
CA GLN A 30 -6.18 -30.14 1.11
C GLN A 30 -7.64 -29.69 1.20
N LYS A 31 -8.51 -30.48 0.56
CA LYS A 31 -9.94 -30.24 0.33
C LYS A 31 -10.74 -30.20 1.64
N ASP A 32 -11.40 -29.07 1.90
CA ASP A 32 -12.51 -28.92 2.84
C ASP A 32 -13.82 -28.95 2.03
N GLU A 33 -14.78 -29.82 2.39
CA GLU A 33 -16.01 -30.06 1.65
C GLU A 33 -16.95 -28.84 1.57
N THR A 34 -16.69 -27.80 2.34
CA THR A 34 -17.46 -26.54 2.31
C THR A 34 -17.00 -25.54 1.24
N ARG A 35 -15.89 -25.83 0.55
CA ARG A 35 -15.27 -24.91 -0.42
C ARG A 35 -15.60 -25.25 -1.87
N SER A 36 -15.70 -24.21 -2.70
CA SER A 36 -15.81 -24.37 -4.15
C SER A 36 -14.55 -25.02 -4.73
N GLU A 37 -14.67 -25.68 -5.88
CA GLU A 37 -13.57 -26.39 -6.54
C GLU A 37 -12.32 -25.50 -6.74
N CYS A 38 -12.51 -24.24 -7.13
CA CYS A 38 -11.43 -23.26 -7.29
C CYS A 38 -10.78 -22.87 -5.96
N ALA A 39 -11.49 -22.96 -4.83
CA ALA A 39 -10.98 -22.63 -3.50
C ALA A 39 -10.11 -23.74 -2.89
N VAL A 40 -9.98 -24.88 -3.58
CA VAL A 40 -9.03 -25.96 -3.25
C VAL A 40 -7.66 -25.70 -3.87
N THR A 41 -7.61 -24.89 -4.94
CA THR A 41 -6.38 -24.50 -5.64
C THR A 41 -5.69 -23.33 -4.93
N GLY A 42 -5.16 -23.58 -3.73
CA GLY A 42 -4.37 -22.62 -2.95
C GLY A 42 -5.02 -22.22 -1.62
N TYR A 43 -4.59 -21.08 -1.05
CA TYR A 43 -5.18 -20.52 0.17
C TYR A 43 -6.39 -19.64 -0.18
N ALA A 44 -7.59 -20.16 0.02
CA ALA A 44 -8.82 -19.41 -0.19
C ALA A 44 -9.29 -18.71 1.10
N VAL A 45 -10.05 -17.63 0.95
CA VAL A 45 -10.69 -16.91 2.04
C VAL A 45 -12.17 -16.72 1.69
N ASN A 46 -13.06 -17.03 2.64
CA ASN A 46 -14.49 -16.81 2.45
C ASN A 46 -14.80 -15.31 2.58
N ILE A 47 -15.68 -14.83 1.70
CA ILE A 47 -16.07 -13.43 1.67
C ILE A 47 -17.18 -13.21 2.69
N VAL A 48 -16.88 -12.42 3.72
CA VAL A 48 -17.84 -12.01 4.74
C VAL A 48 -17.92 -10.50 4.71
N LYS A 49 -19.14 -9.97 4.63
CA LYS A 49 -19.38 -8.52 4.59
C LYS A 49 -18.73 -7.85 5.81
N GLY A 50 -17.91 -6.82 5.55
CA GLY A 50 -17.20 -6.07 6.58
C GLY A 50 -15.78 -6.56 6.87
N ASN A 51 -15.42 -7.77 6.46
CA ASN A 51 -14.04 -8.24 6.55
C ASN A 51 -13.17 -7.63 5.45
N ALA A 52 -11.87 -7.52 5.71
CA ALA A 52 -10.86 -7.09 4.76
C ALA A 52 -9.73 -8.12 4.70
N LEU A 53 -9.15 -8.29 3.51
CA LEU A 53 -7.94 -9.07 3.27
C LEU A 53 -6.83 -8.10 2.88
N LEU A 54 -5.69 -8.17 3.56
CA LEU A 54 -4.48 -7.44 3.18
C LEU A 54 -3.52 -8.43 2.53
N VAL A 55 -3.15 -8.15 1.27
CA VAL A 55 -2.16 -8.92 0.52
C VAL A 55 -0.93 -8.05 0.31
N PHE A 56 0.25 -8.56 0.68
CA PHE A 56 1.52 -7.90 0.40
C PHE A 56 2.08 -8.43 -0.90
N ASN A 57 2.29 -7.53 -1.86
CA ASN A 57 2.82 -7.84 -3.18
C ASN A 57 4.36 -7.83 -3.25
N LEU A 58 5.01 -7.35 -2.20
CA LEU A 58 6.45 -7.17 -2.10
C LEU A 58 6.99 -7.83 -0.83
N ASN A 59 8.19 -8.39 -0.93
CA ASN A 59 9.00 -8.81 0.21
C ASN A 59 9.55 -7.59 0.96
N LEU A 60 10.12 -7.82 2.14
CA LEU A 60 10.72 -6.77 2.99
C LEU A 60 11.90 -6.05 2.31
N ASP A 61 12.55 -6.69 1.35
CA ASP A 61 13.61 -6.11 0.52
C ASP A 61 13.08 -5.39 -0.75
N ALA A 62 11.76 -5.16 -0.81
CA ALA A 62 11.03 -4.56 -1.93
C ALA A 62 11.05 -5.36 -3.24
N THR A 63 11.51 -6.61 -3.24
CA THR A 63 11.38 -7.51 -4.40
C THR A 63 9.93 -8.03 -4.53
N PRO A 64 9.41 -8.29 -5.75
CA PRO A 64 8.08 -8.86 -5.92
C PRO A 64 7.92 -10.23 -5.23
N ASP A 65 6.81 -10.44 -4.52
CA ASP A 65 6.50 -11.72 -3.88
C ASP A 65 5.60 -12.58 -4.80
N GLU A 66 6.15 -13.64 -5.39
CA GLU A 66 5.40 -14.55 -6.27
C GLU A 66 4.26 -15.29 -5.55
N ARG A 67 4.28 -15.34 -4.20
CA ARG A 67 3.20 -15.94 -3.40
C ARG A 67 1.97 -15.03 -3.28
N SER A 68 2.09 -13.77 -3.73
CA SER A 68 0.98 -12.82 -3.77
C SER A 68 -0.02 -13.06 -4.91
N LEU A 69 0.26 -14.06 -5.77
CA LEU A 69 -0.64 -14.44 -6.85
C LEU A 69 -2.02 -14.80 -6.28
N HIS A 70 -3.05 -14.09 -6.74
CA HIS A 70 -4.39 -14.26 -6.22
C HIS A 70 -5.42 -14.04 -7.32
N GLY A 71 -6.63 -14.55 -7.08
CA GLY A 71 -7.75 -14.42 -7.99
C GLY A 71 -9.06 -14.49 -7.23
N SER A 72 -10.14 -14.37 -7.98
CA SER A 72 -11.48 -14.56 -7.45
C SER A 72 -12.11 -15.77 -8.10
N CYS A 73 -12.46 -16.75 -7.28
CA CYS A 73 -13.39 -17.81 -7.62
C CYS A 73 -14.69 -17.26 -8.25
N LYS A 74 -15.29 -18.06 -9.14
CA LYS A 74 -16.61 -17.78 -9.70
C LYS A 74 -17.68 -17.65 -8.62
N VAL A 75 -18.58 -16.68 -8.74
CA VAL A 75 -19.76 -16.57 -7.88
C VAL A 75 -20.75 -17.67 -8.27
N LEU A 76 -21.09 -18.55 -7.32
CA LEU A 76 -22.00 -19.67 -7.56
C LEU A 76 -23.48 -19.27 -7.41
N ASP A 77 -23.76 -18.33 -6.51
CA ASP A 77 -25.10 -17.82 -6.25
C ASP A 77 -25.03 -16.38 -5.70
N GLY A 78 -26.06 -15.59 -5.98
CA GLY A 78 -26.16 -14.19 -5.57
C GLY A 78 -25.17 -13.26 -6.29
N GLU A 79 -24.59 -12.34 -5.52
CA GLU A 79 -23.65 -11.32 -6.01
C GLU A 79 -22.51 -11.08 -5.02
N LYS A 80 -21.36 -10.65 -5.56
CA LYS A 80 -20.18 -10.29 -4.78
C LYS A 80 -19.77 -8.85 -5.09
N TRP A 81 -19.59 -8.07 -4.03
CA TRP A 81 -19.06 -6.71 -4.10
C TRP A 81 -17.75 -6.61 -3.33
N ILE A 82 -16.71 -6.06 -3.96
CA ILE A 82 -15.40 -5.82 -3.31
C ILE A 82 -14.93 -4.39 -3.56
N ALA A 83 -14.26 -3.83 -2.56
CA ALA A 83 -13.60 -2.54 -2.64
C ALA A 83 -12.10 -2.73 -2.44
N THR A 84 -11.33 -2.55 -3.50
CA THR A 84 -9.87 -2.72 -3.49
C THR A 84 -9.19 -1.36 -3.37
N LYS A 85 -8.22 -1.27 -2.46
CA LYS A 85 -7.35 -0.11 -2.30
C LYS A 85 -5.91 -0.53 -2.52
N TYR A 86 -5.34 -0.10 -3.64
CA TYR A 86 -3.91 -0.22 -3.91
C TYR A 86 -3.13 0.82 -3.12
N ILE A 87 -2.10 0.36 -2.41
CA ILE A 87 -1.20 1.18 -1.60
C ILE A 87 0.20 1.00 -2.19
N HIS A 88 0.81 2.10 -2.60
CA HIS A 88 2.11 2.10 -3.27
C HIS A 88 3.20 2.48 -2.26
N VAL A 89 4.42 2.01 -2.53
CA VAL A 89 5.61 2.29 -1.70
C VAL A 89 5.96 3.79 -1.64
N GLY A 90 5.54 4.56 -2.63
CA GLY A 90 5.71 6.01 -2.68
C GLY A 90 4.44 6.69 -3.13
N ALA A 91 4.41 8.01 -2.99
CA ALA A 91 3.33 8.82 -3.52
C ALA A 91 3.20 8.59 -5.03
N PHE A 92 1.97 8.43 -5.51
CA PHE A 92 1.72 8.57 -6.94
C PHE A 92 2.18 9.97 -7.33
N SER A 93 3.05 10.06 -8.33
CA SER A 93 3.43 11.35 -8.89
C SER A 93 2.15 12.07 -9.26
N ALA A 94 1.79 13.09 -8.50
CA ALA A 94 0.84 14.09 -8.94
C ALA A 94 1.54 14.75 -10.13
N THR A 95 1.30 14.23 -11.33
CA THR A 95 1.67 14.89 -12.57
C THR A 95 0.87 16.18 -12.62
N ASN A 96 1.47 17.21 -12.01
CA ASN A 96 1.15 18.64 -11.86
C ASN A 96 1.46 19.22 -10.46
N ALA A 97 2.20 18.52 -9.60
CA ALA A 97 3.06 19.18 -8.62
C ALA A 97 4.43 19.41 -9.29
N THR A 98 4.57 20.60 -9.85
CA THR A 98 5.72 21.14 -10.56
C THR A 98 7.08 20.67 -10.03
N LYS A 99 7.88 20.04 -10.90
CA LYS A 99 9.25 20.45 -11.21
C LYS A 99 10.02 21.16 -10.08
N SER A 100 10.76 20.40 -9.26
CA SER A 100 12.05 20.87 -8.70
C SER A 100 12.87 19.73 -8.07
N LEU A 101 13.35 18.81 -8.91
CA LEU A 101 14.58 18.04 -8.66
C LEU A 101 15.81 18.82 -9.16
N ALA A 102 15.75 20.14 -9.10
CA ALA A 102 16.87 21.02 -9.36
C ALA A 102 16.91 22.02 -8.20
N ALA A 103 18.06 22.06 -7.54
CA ALA A 103 18.44 23.07 -6.56
C ALA A 103 17.88 24.45 -6.93
N SER A 104 16.84 24.89 -6.24
CA SER A 104 16.43 26.29 -6.19
C SER A 104 16.40 26.70 -4.74
N SER A 105 17.36 27.56 -4.41
CA SER A 105 17.64 28.20 -3.14
C SER A 105 16.53 29.16 -2.70
N ASP A 106 15.28 28.68 -2.57
CA ASP A 106 14.16 29.49 -2.06
C ASP A 106 12.98 28.65 -1.54
N VAL A 107 13.24 27.45 -1.00
CA VAL A 107 12.24 26.82 -0.11
C VAL A 107 12.33 27.55 1.21
N GLU A 108 11.34 28.40 1.49
CA GLU A 108 11.22 29.10 2.76
C GLU A 108 11.28 28.09 3.91
N CYS A 109 12.35 28.16 4.70
CA CYS A 109 12.53 27.29 5.85
C CYS A 109 11.42 27.55 6.86
N THR A 110 10.51 26.60 6.99
CA THR A 110 9.29 26.72 7.79
C THR A 110 9.13 25.52 8.70
N ASP A 111 8.39 25.73 9.78
CA ASP A 111 7.87 24.67 10.62
C ASP A 111 6.45 24.35 10.15
N GLU A 112 6.10 23.06 10.11
CA GLU A 112 4.77 22.58 9.70
C GLU A 112 3.76 22.59 10.86
N ASP A 113 4.22 22.73 12.11
CA ASP A 113 3.38 22.71 13.32
C ASP A 113 3.73 23.86 14.28
N ASP A 114 2.71 24.47 14.88
CA ASP A 114 2.86 25.55 15.85
C ASP A 114 3.60 25.12 17.14
N ASN A 115 3.66 23.82 17.43
CA ASN A 115 4.37 23.26 18.59
C ASN A 115 5.86 23.02 18.33
N CYS A 116 6.35 23.17 17.09
CA CYS A 116 7.76 22.94 16.76
C CYS A 116 8.74 23.69 17.69
N PRO A 117 8.51 24.97 18.08
CA PRO A 117 9.39 25.66 19.02
C PRO A 117 9.44 25.00 20.40
N ARG A 118 8.29 24.50 20.88
CA ARG A 118 8.20 23.83 22.17
C ARG A 118 8.92 22.49 22.13
N TRP A 119 8.73 21.71 21.06
CA TRP A 119 9.38 20.41 20.89
C TRP A 119 10.90 20.55 20.74
N ALA A 120 11.36 21.54 19.98
CA ALA A 120 12.78 21.87 19.90
C ALA A 120 13.35 22.27 21.27
N ALA A 121 12.63 23.10 22.03
CA ALA A 121 13.06 23.52 23.37
C ALA A 121 13.20 22.37 24.39
N ILE A 122 12.42 21.29 24.24
CA ILE A 122 12.54 20.09 25.09
C ILE A 122 13.51 19.03 24.52
N GLY A 123 14.20 19.33 23.42
CA GLY A 123 15.26 18.49 22.84
C GLY A 123 14.79 17.45 21.84
N GLU A 124 13.62 17.61 21.22
CA GLU A 124 13.13 16.66 20.21
C GLU A 124 13.99 16.63 18.94
N CYS A 125 14.74 17.69 18.64
CA CYS A 125 15.66 17.69 17.49
C CYS A 125 16.72 16.58 17.58
N GLN A 126 17.14 16.21 18.80
CA GLN A 126 18.09 15.13 19.03
C GLN A 126 17.40 13.79 19.33
N ARG A 127 16.24 13.82 20.01
CA ARG A 127 15.51 12.60 20.43
C ARG A 127 14.66 12.01 19.30
N ASN A 128 14.18 12.87 18.42
CA ASN A 128 13.34 12.52 17.27
C ASN A 128 13.82 13.23 15.98
N PRO A 129 15.06 12.99 15.56
CA PRO A 129 15.67 13.72 14.45
C PRO A 129 14.97 13.45 13.11
N VAL A 130 14.45 12.25 12.88
CA VAL A 130 13.76 11.92 11.61
C VAL A 130 12.50 12.76 11.43
N PHE A 131 11.67 12.89 12.46
CA PHE A 131 10.46 13.71 12.39
C PHE A 131 10.79 15.20 12.32
N MET A 132 11.71 15.67 13.18
CA MET A 132 11.98 17.09 13.34
C MET A 132 12.84 17.64 12.19
N ALA A 133 13.97 16.98 11.88
CA ALA A 133 14.96 17.41 10.91
C ALA A 133 14.76 16.84 9.51
N GLY A 134 14.13 15.67 9.42
CA GLY A 134 14.00 14.94 8.18
C GLY A 134 15.19 14.01 7.87
N THR A 135 15.10 13.40 6.70
CA THR A 135 16.10 12.52 6.08
C THR A 135 16.27 12.94 4.60
N PRO A 136 17.17 12.34 3.80
CA PRO A 136 17.26 12.66 2.38
C PRO A 136 15.93 12.49 1.61
N ASP A 137 15.06 11.60 2.07
CA ASP A 137 13.78 11.28 1.42
C ASP A 137 12.55 11.91 2.11
N TYR A 138 12.75 12.63 3.23
CA TYR A 138 11.67 13.25 4.01
C TYR A 138 12.11 14.62 4.53
N TYR A 139 11.36 15.68 4.23
CA TYR A 139 11.76 17.04 4.56
C TYR A 139 11.86 17.28 6.08
N GLY A 140 11.04 16.64 6.91
CA GLY A 140 10.99 16.90 8.35
C GLY A 140 10.08 18.08 8.69
N ALA A 141 9.34 17.95 9.78
CA ALA A 141 8.24 18.85 10.15
C ALA A 141 8.69 20.13 10.88
N CYS A 142 9.87 20.15 11.50
CA CYS A 142 10.29 21.23 12.40
C CYS A 142 11.72 21.72 12.12
N ARG A 143 12.11 21.78 10.84
CA ARG A 143 13.50 22.08 10.44
C ARG A 143 13.95 23.47 10.91
N LYS A 144 13.06 24.45 10.90
CA LYS A 144 13.34 25.84 11.32
C LYS A 144 13.56 25.91 12.83
N SER A 145 12.68 25.30 13.61
CA SER A 145 12.83 25.20 15.07
C SER A 145 14.07 24.40 15.48
N CYS A 146 14.54 23.48 14.64
CA CYS A 146 15.80 22.75 14.85
C CYS A 146 17.05 23.43 14.27
N HIS A 147 16.91 24.61 13.64
CA HIS A 147 18.02 25.38 13.05
C HIS A 147 18.83 24.62 12.00
N ILE A 148 18.14 23.81 11.21
CA ILE A 148 18.74 22.99 10.13
C ILE A 148 18.64 23.70 8.79
N CYS A 149 17.67 24.60 8.71
CA CYS A 149 17.63 25.79 7.90
C CYS A 149 17.18 26.94 8.84
#